data_AF-A0A738N6A6-F1
#
_entry.id   AF-A0A738N6A6-F1
#
_cell.length_a   1.000
_cell.length_b   1.000
_cell.length_c   1.000
_cell.angle_alpha   90.00
_cell.angle_beta   90.00
_cell.angle_gamma   90.00
#
_symmetry.space_group_name_H-M   'P 1'
#
loop_
_entity.id
_entity.type
_entity.pdbx_description
1 polymer ?
#
loop_
_entity_poly.entity_id
_entity_poly.type
_entity_poly.pdbx_seq_one_letter_code
_entity_poly.pdbx_strand_id
1 'polypeptide(L)' 'MLIGYARVSKADGSQSLDLQHDALRAAGVERDNIYDDLASGGRDDRPGLTACLKSLRDGDVLVVW' A
#
# COMPACT_ATOMS: atom_id res chain seq x y z
N MET A 1 9.40 12.92 2.05
CA MET A 1 9.63 11.48 2.36
C MET A 1 8.87 10.63 1.35
N LEU A 2 9.26 9.37 1.11
CA LEU A 2 8.46 8.45 0.29
C LEU A 2 7.54 7.63 1.20
N ILE A 3 6.25 7.61 0.87
CA ILE A 3 5.24 6.76 1.51
C ILE A 3 4.67 5.82 0.44
N GLY A 4 4.56 4.54 0.76
CA GLY A 4 4.11 3.50 -0.16
C GLY A 4 2.71 3.03 0.18
N TYR A 5 1.87 2.80 -0.83
CA TYR A 5 0.59 2.12 -0.68
C TYR A 5 0.46 1.00 -1.70
N ALA A 6 0.06 -0.18 -1.25
CA ALA A 6 -0.25 -1.32 -2.09
C ALA A 6 -1.67 -1.84 -1.87
N ARG A 7 -2.35 -2.29 -2.92
CA ARG A 7 -3.62 -3.02 -2.75
C ARG A 7 -3.68 -4.27 -3.61
N VAL A 8 -4.10 -5.38 -2.99
CA VAL A 8 -4.43 -6.61 -3.73
C VAL A 8 -5.87 -7.02 -3.45
N SER A 9 -6.54 -7.54 -4.48
CA SER A 9 -7.94 -7.94 -4.40
C SER A 9 -8.06 -9.44 -4.62
N LYS A 10 -8.31 -10.27 -3.57
CA LYS A 10 -8.61 -11.69 -3.77
C LYS A 10 -9.60 -12.31 -2.78
N ALA A 11 -10.50 -13.11 -3.36
CA ALA A 11 -11.39 -14.02 -2.66
C ALA A 11 -10.75 -15.39 -2.32
N ASP A 12 -9.59 -15.75 -2.91
CA ASP A 12 -9.00 -17.10 -2.83
C ASP A 12 -7.55 -17.18 -2.30
N GLY A 13 -6.92 -16.06 -1.94
CA GLY A 13 -5.59 -16.04 -1.30
C GLY A 13 -4.37 -16.22 -2.22
N SER A 14 -4.54 -16.30 -3.55
CA SER A 14 -3.42 -16.58 -4.48
C SER A 14 -2.57 -15.35 -4.88
N GLN A 15 -2.80 -14.15 -4.35
CA GLN A 15 -2.01 -12.93 -4.60
C GLN A 15 -1.35 -12.58 -3.28
N SER A 16 -0.02 -12.56 -3.31
CA SER A 16 0.77 -12.04 -2.19
C SER A 16 1.03 -10.56 -2.40
N LEU A 17 1.16 -9.82 -1.29
CA LEU A 17 1.67 -8.45 -1.23
C LEU A 17 3.20 -8.39 -1.40
N ASP A 18 3.89 -9.53 -1.40
CA ASP A 18 5.35 -9.60 -1.43
C ASP A 18 5.93 -8.86 -2.65
N LEU A 19 5.36 -9.12 -3.84
CA LEU A 19 5.79 -8.42 -5.05
C LEU A 19 5.57 -6.92 -4.86
N GLN A 20 4.40 -6.50 -4.38
CA GLN A 20 4.05 -5.11 -4.17
C GLN A 20 5.04 -4.40 -3.24
N HIS A 21 5.32 -5.02 -2.11
CA HIS A 21 6.27 -4.51 -1.12
C HIS A 21 7.69 -4.42 -1.71
N ASP A 22 8.10 -5.39 -2.52
CA ASP A 22 9.43 -5.40 -3.12
C ASP A 22 9.66 -4.23 -4.09
N ALA A 23 8.73 -3.91 -5.00
CA ALA A 23 8.95 -2.73 -5.87
C ALA A 23 8.70 -1.40 -5.16
N LEU A 24 7.86 -1.33 -4.12
CA LEU A 24 7.79 -0.12 -3.28
C LEU A 24 9.12 0.14 -2.58
N ARG A 25 9.77 -0.92 -2.07
CA ARG A 25 11.13 -0.81 -1.51
C ARG A 25 12.17 -0.47 -2.58
N ALA A 26 12.08 -1.06 -3.78
CA ALA A 26 12.96 -0.73 -4.90
C ALA A 26 12.81 0.72 -5.37
N ALA A 27 11.62 1.31 -5.20
CA ALA A 27 11.35 2.73 -5.42
C ALA A 27 11.88 3.64 -4.30
N GLY A 28 12.44 3.07 -3.22
CA GLY A 28 13.02 3.80 -2.09
C GLY A 28 12.05 4.05 -0.92
N VAL A 29 10.89 3.39 -0.89
CA VAL A 29 9.99 3.47 0.27
C VAL A 29 10.54 2.60 1.41
N GLU A 30 10.75 3.22 2.57
CA GLU A 30 11.13 2.51 3.79
C GLU A 30 10.02 1.56 4.24
N ARG A 31 10.40 0.40 4.82
CA ARG A 31 9.46 -0.65 5.21
C ARG A 31 8.35 -0.15 6.13
N ASP A 32 8.68 0.73 7.07
CA ASP A 32 7.73 1.26 8.06
C ASP A 32 6.77 2.31 7.46
N ASN A 33 7.02 2.75 6.23
CA ASN A 33 6.21 3.70 5.48
C ASN A 33 5.38 3.03 4.37
N ILE A 34 5.31 1.69 4.36
CA ILE A 34 4.46 0.93 3.44
C ILE A 34 3.14 0.60 4.14
N TYR A 35 2.05 0.98 3.48
CA TYR A 35 0.68 0.67 3.87
C TYR A 35 0.10 -0.27 2.82
N ASP A 36 -0.79 -1.16 3.23
CA ASP A 36 -1.47 -2.03 2.27
C ASP A 36 -2.92 -2.33 2.67
N ASP A 37 -3.69 -2.73 1.66
CA ASP A 37 -5.03 -3.27 1.83
C ASP A 37 -5.16 -4.62 1.13
N LEU A 38 -5.77 -5.56 1.83
CA LEU A 38 -6.24 -6.83 1.28
C LEU A 38 -7.77 -6.81 1.25
N ALA A 39 -8.35 -6.84 0.06
CA ALA A 39 -9.81 -6.86 -0.10
C ALA A 39 -10.27 -8.06 -0.92
N SER A 40 -11.50 -8.53 -0.69
CA SER A 40 -12.14 -9.57 -1.50
C SER A 40 -13.52 -9.11 -1.94
N GLY A 41 -13.83 -9.28 -3.23
CA GLY A 41 -15.10 -8.84 -3.83
C GLY A 41 -15.25 -7.32 -3.90
N GLY A 42 -16.48 -6.82 -4.05
CA GLY A 42 -16.81 -5.39 -4.15
C GLY A 42 -16.68 -4.61 -2.84
N ARG A 43 -15.73 -4.97 -1.97
CA ARG A 43 -15.44 -4.24 -0.74
C ARG A 43 -14.61 -3.01 -1.05
N ASP A 44 -15.18 -1.85 -0.73
CA ASP A 44 -14.57 -0.54 -0.97
C ASP A 44 -13.86 0.04 0.26
N ASP A 45 -13.91 -0.64 1.41
CA ASP A 45 -13.14 -0.23 2.57
C ASP A 45 -11.63 -0.35 2.29
N ARG A 46 -10.92 0.75 2.55
CA ARG A 46 -9.47 0.90 2.37
C ARG A 46 -8.84 1.50 3.63
N PRO A 47 -8.85 0.77 4.76
CA PRO A 47 -8.24 1.24 6.00
C PRO A 47 -6.74 1.54 5.82
N GLY A 48 -6.01 0.75 5.04
CA GLY A 48 -4.61 0.98 4.70
C GLY A 48 -4.39 2.29 3.95
N LEU A 49 -5.18 2.55 2.90
CA LEU A 49 -5.12 3.84 2.19
C LEU A 49 -5.46 5.01 3.13
N THR A 50 -6.47 4.84 3.98
CA THR A 50 -6.87 5.87 4.94
C THR A 50 -5.74 6.20 5.92
N ALA A 51 -5.02 5.18 6.41
CA ALA A 51 -3.85 5.37 7.27
C ALA A 51 -2.69 6.03 6.53
N CYS A 52 -2.44 5.61 5.29
CA CYS A 52 -1.43 6.20 4.41
C CYS A 52 -1.69 7.69 4.16
N LEU A 53 -2.93 8.08 3.88
CA LEU A 53 -3.28 9.48 3.64
C LEU A 53 -3.13 10.34 4.91
N LYS A 54 -3.33 9.76 6.09
CA LYS A 54 -3.14 10.45 7.38
C LYS A 54 -1.66 10.63 7.75
N SER A 55 -0.75 9.81 7.22
CA SER A 55 0.68 9.92 7.51
C SER A 55 1.40 10.92 6.61
N LEU A 56 0.83 11.24 5.44
CA LEU A 56 1.36 12.23 4.51
C LEU A 56 1.45 13.62 5.14
N ARG A 57 2.57 14.29 4.86
CA ARG A 57 2.83 15.69 5.18
C ARG A 57 3.16 16.46 3.91
N ASP A 58 3.19 17.78 4.02
CA ASP A 58 3.63 18.64 2.91
C ASP A 58 5.07 18.27 2.49
N GLY A 59 5.29 18.14 1.18
CA GLY A 59 6.56 17.69 0.61
C GLY A 59 6.79 16.16 0.62
N ASP A 60 5.84 15.36 1.12
CA ASP A 60 5.89 13.90 0.94
C ASP A 60 5.40 13.48 -0.45
N VAL A 61 5.90 12.33 -0.90
CA VAL A 61 5.51 11.71 -2.17
C VAL A 61 4.90 10.35 -1.88
N LEU A 62 3.65 10.17 -2.32
CA LEU A 62 2.95 8.91 -2.29
C LEU A 62 3.29 8.08 -3.54
N VAL A 63 3.84 6.89 -3.33
CA VAL A 63 4.13 5.88 -4.35
C VAL A 63 3.08 4.78 -4.23
N VAL A 64 2.42 4.41 -5.34
CA VAL A 64 1.27 3.48 -5.33
C VAL A 64 1.52 2.28 -6.22
N TRP A 65 1.11 1.10 -5.75
CA TRP A 65 0.99 -0.13 -6.53
C TRP A 65 -0.40 -0.76 -6.40
#